data_AF-A0A9D0KKY6-F1
#
_entry.id   AF-A0A9D0KKY6-F1
#
_cell.length_a   1.000
_cell.length_b   1.000
_cell.length_c   1.000
_cell.angle_alpha   90.00
_cell.angle_beta   90.00
_cell.angle_gamma   90.00
#
_symmetry.space_group_name_H-M   'P 1'
#
loop_
_entity.id
_entity.type
_entity.pdbx_description
1 polymer ?
#
loop_
_entity_poly.entity_id
_entity_poly.type
_entity_poly.pdbx_seq_one_letter_code
_entity_poly.pdbx_strand_id
1 'polypeptide(L)'
;MKRSHFRSPRPDESGERNVSWEAEKTFLTRRPDLGTAWVVDLAGTTTAERLFMRTLQGTVNRSKARLYLVNSDNTQFAEAERFWIEEYERRGWVNVGGRLSVAEAVAKFGPEVAGFVVATEAEPWTIHAATVIATLQHGVVAPDSVAGQLRSAGWRELDDVRGRWPDALSAYRETVQKYRDALAYPGLAILRHTENLWDFVVQQEILPVFSRPKHDTWEGVAAIMDSYPGGYV
;
A
#
# COMPACT_ATOMS: atom_id res chain seq x y z
N MET A 1 -21.53 -0.14 54.74
CA MET A 1 -20.57 -1.14 54.23
C MET A 1 -21.36 -2.31 53.64
N LYS A 2 -21.49 -2.39 52.31
CA LYS A 2 -21.96 -3.59 51.59
C LYS A 2 -21.09 -3.70 50.33
N ARG A 3 -20.22 -4.70 50.30
CA ARG A 3 -19.39 -5.03 49.13
C ARG A 3 -20.30 -5.70 48.09
N SER A 4 -20.46 -5.08 46.93
CA SER A 4 -21.05 -5.73 45.75
C SER A 4 -19.96 -6.56 45.07
N HIS A 5 -20.12 -7.88 45.07
CA HIS A 5 -19.27 -8.80 44.32
C HIS A 5 -19.67 -8.75 42.85
N PHE A 6 -18.89 -8.03 42.04
CA PHE A 6 -18.93 -8.19 40.58
C PHE A 6 -18.30 -9.55 40.26
N ARG A 7 -19.10 -10.51 39.80
CA ARG A 7 -18.64 -11.81 39.34
C ARG A 7 -18.43 -11.70 37.83
N SER A 8 -17.19 -11.81 37.36
CA SER A 8 -16.90 -11.86 35.92
C SER A 8 -17.66 -13.02 35.27
N PRO A 9 -18.26 -12.84 34.08
CA PRO A 9 -18.83 -13.96 33.34
C PRO A 9 -17.73 -14.96 33.02
N ARG A 10 -18.00 -16.25 33.21
CA ARG A 10 -17.14 -17.29 32.64
C ARG A 10 -17.29 -17.24 31.11
N PRO A 11 -16.21 -17.46 30.33
CA PRO A 11 -16.34 -17.62 28.89
C PRO A 11 -17.29 -18.80 28.65
N ASP A 12 -18.26 -18.63 27.75
CA ASP A 12 -18.97 -19.79 27.25
C ASP A 12 -17.96 -20.71 26.55
N GLU A 13 -17.99 -21.98 26.93
CA GLU A 13 -17.39 -23.08 26.19
C GLU A 13 -18.54 -23.70 25.39
N SER A 14 -18.87 -23.16 24.20
CA SER A 14 -19.46 -23.91 23.06
C SER A 14 -20.15 -23.03 21.99
N GLY A 15 -19.90 -21.73 21.90
CA GLY A 15 -20.34 -20.96 20.74
C GLY A 15 -19.32 -21.00 19.61
N GLU A 16 -19.52 -21.82 18.57
CA GLU A 16 -18.87 -21.57 17.28
C GLU A 16 -19.16 -20.12 16.89
N ARG A 17 -18.15 -19.25 16.95
CA ARG A 17 -18.26 -17.89 16.43
C ARG A 17 -18.57 -18.05 14.95
N ASN A 18 -19.82 -17.78 14.60
CA ASN A 18 -20.31 -17.76 13.23
C ASN A 18 -19.66 -16.55 12.54
N VAL A 19 -18.39 -16.67 12.16
CA VAL A 19 -17.67 -15.72 11.32
C VAL A 19 -18.10 -15.96 9.89
N SER A 20 -19.35 -15.58 9.58
CA SER A 20 -19.95 -15.64 8.24
C SER A 20 -19.29 -14.68 7.23
N TRP A 21 -18.22 -14.01 7.63
CA TRP A 21 -17.46 -13.10 6.79
C TRP A 21 -16.23 -13.81 6.24
N GLU A 22 -16.30 -14.19 4.96
CA GLU A 22 -15.16 -14.70 4.21
C GLU A 22 -14.19 -13.55 3.87
N ALA A 23 -13.43 -13.13 4.89
CA ALA A 23 -12.47 -12.04 4.85
C ALA A 23 -11.56 -12.08 3.63
N GLU A 24 -11.03 -13.27 3.34
CA GLU A 24 -10.11 -13.49 2.23
C GLU A 24 -10.79 -13.24 0.89
N LYS A 25 -12.01 -13.74 0.68
CA LYS A 25 -12.75 -13.49 -0.57
C LYS A 25 -13.19 -12.03 -0.71
N THR A 26 -13.32 -11.32 0.41
CA THR A 26 -13.74 -9.91 0.42
C THR A 26 -12.59 -8.97 0.10
N PHE A 27 -11.41 -9.21 0.68
CA PHE A 27 -10.31 -8.25 0.64
C PHE A 27 -9.09 -8.68 -0.18
N LEU A 28 -9.02 -9.92 -0.64
CA LEU A 28 -7.87 -10.41 -1.41
C LEU A 28 -8.30 -10.85 -2.80
N THR A 29 -7.71 -10.22 -3.81
CA THR A 29 -7.69 -10.75 -5.18
C THR A 29 -6.47 -11.63 -5.41
N ARG A 30 -5.41 -11.41 -4.62
CA ARG A 30 -4.13 -12.11 -4.74
C ARG A 30 -3.66 -12.57 -3.37
N ARG A 31 -3.24 -13.84 -3.31
CA ARG A 31 -2.58 -14.43 -2.16
C ARG A 31 -1.16 -14.84 -2.58
N PRO A 32 -0.12 -14.08 -2.20
CA PRO A 32 1.24 -14.44 -2.58
C PRO A 32 1.69 -15.71 -1.85
N ASP A 33 2.54 -16.48 -2.51
CA ASP A 33 3.28 -17.54 -1.83
C ASP A 33 4.27 -16.92 -0.84
N LEU A 34 4.68 -17.70 0.17
CA LEU A 34 5.72 -17.26 1.09
C LEU A 34 7.11 -17.54 0.49
N GLY A 35 7.97 -16.53 0.53
CA GLY A 35 9.40 -16.66 0.24
C GLY A 35 10.26 -16.39 1.45
N THR A 36 11.58 -16.41 1.23
CA THR A 36 12.52 -15.86 2.20
C THR A 36 12.33 -14.35 2.27
N ALA A 37 11.83 -13.87 3.40
CA ALA A 37 11.57 -12.47 3.67
C ALA A 37 12.84 -11.74 4.09
N TRP A 38 13.07 -10.57 3.52
CA TRP A 38 14.14 -9.65 3.89
C TRP A 38 13.54 -8.45 4.58
N VAL A 39 14.10 -8.10 5.74
CA VAL A 39 13.60 -7.01 6.58
C VAL A 39 14.39 -5.74 6.29
N VAL A 40 13.70 -4.63 6.06
CA VAL A 40 14.32 -3.30 5.86
C VAL A 40 13.75 -2.34 6.89
N ASP A 41 14.63 -1.64 7.61
CA ASP A 41 14.23 -0.55 8.50
C ASP A 41 14.24 0.77 7.74
N LEU A 42 13.12 1.50 7.80
CA LEU A 42 12.93 2.80 7.16
C LEU A 42 13.13 3.98 8.11
N ALA A 43 13.64 3.76 9.33
CA ALA A 43 13.99 4.83 10.25
C ALA A 43 14.92 5.86 9.58
N GLY A 44 14.57 7.14 9.70
CA GLY A 44 15.37 8.24 9.13
C GLY A 44 15.22 8.45 7.62
N THR A 45 14.43 7.65 6.92
CA THR A 45 14.07 7.91 5.51
C THR A 45 13.01 9.01 5.38
N THR A 46 13.03 9.71 4.25
CA THR A 46 12.04 10.72 3.89
C THR A 46 10.67 10.10 3.54
N THR A 47 9.60 10.90 3.57
CA THR A 47 8.26 10.46 3.12
C THR A 47 8.29 9.94 1.68
N ALA A 48 9.05 10.60 0.81
CA ALA A 48 9.23 10.19 -0.58
C ALA A 48 9.87 8.80 -0.72
N GLU A 49 10.95 8.55 0.03
CA GLU A 49 11.63 7.24 0.05
C GLU A 49 10.72 6.14 0.63
N ARG A 50 9.92 6.47 1.65
CA ARG A 50 8.94 5.52 2.21
C ARG A 50 7.86 5.14 1.23
N LEU A 51 7.30 6.11 0.50
CA LEU A 51 6.32 5.82 -0.53
C LEU A 51 6.91 4.91 -1.62
N PHE A 52 8.11 5.25 -2.11
CA PHE A 52 8.83 4.40 -3.05
C PHE A 52 9.03 2.97 -2.50
N MET A 53 9.55 2.83 -1.28
CA MET A 53 9.79 1.52 -0.66
C MET A 53 8.50 0.72 -0.43
N ARG A 54 7.40 1.36 -0.04
CA ARG A 54 6.10 0.68 0.12
C ARG A 54 5.56 0.18 -1.21
N THR A 55 5.66 0.98 -2.28
CA THR A 55 5.26 0.52 -3.61
C THR A 55 6.19 -0.59 -4.13
N LEU A 56 7.49 -0.53 -3.81
CA LEU A 56 8.43 -1.63 -4.08
C LEU A 56 8.03 -2.91 -3.33
N GLN A 57 7.68 -2.82 -2.04
CA GLN A 57 7.16 -3.97 -1.27
C GLN A 57 5.93 -4.57 -1.94
N GLY A 58 4.95 -3.75 -2.34
CA GLY A 58 3.74 -4.22 -3.01
C GLY A 58 4.03 -4.93 -4.34
N THR A 59 4.94 -4.39 -5.14
CA THR A 59 5.34 -4.98 -6.44
C THR A 59 6.11 -6.29 -6.24
N VAL A 60 7.12 -6.31 -5.35
CA VAL A 60 7.94 -7.50 -5.04
C VAL A 60 7.09 -8.63 -4.44
N ASN A 61 6.16 -8.27 -3.56
CA ASN A 61 5.30 -9.21 -2.86
C ASN A 61 4.04 -9.60 -3.65
N ARG A 62 3.89 -9.18 -4.92
CA ARG A 62 2.68 -9.49 -5.71
C ARG A 62 2.47 -10.98 -5.95
N SER A 63 3.55 -11.72 -6.21
CA SER A 63 3.51 -13.18 -6.40
C SER A 63 4.08 -13.94 -5.21
N LYS A 64 5.11 -13.39 -4.56
CA LYS A 64 5.80 -14.06 -3.45
C LYS A 64 6.27 -13.05 -2.41
N ALA A 65 5.78 -13.19 -1.17
CA ALA A 65 6.11 -12.31 -0.06
C ALA A 65 7.59 -12.47 0.35
N ARG A 66 8.42 -11.47 0.06
CA ARG A 66 9.89 -11.49 0.20
C ARG A 66 10.50 -10.20 0.76
N LEU A 67 9.74 -9.12 0.85
CA LEU A 67 10.18 -7.84 1.42
C LEU A 67 9.24 -7.44 2.55
N TYR A 68 9.80 -7.13 3.72
CA TYR A 68 9.08 -6.65 4.89
C TYR A 68 9.71 -5.34 5.37
N LEU A 69 8.90 -4.28 5.46
CA LEU A 69 9.34 -2.97 5.91
C LEU A 69 8.96 -2.75 7.38
N VAL A 70 9.95 -2.35 8.19
CA VAL A 70 9.70 -1.68 9.48
C VAL A 70 9.55 -0.19 9.16
N ASN A 71 8.35 0.32 9.31
CA ASN A 71 7.80 1.47 8.60
C ASN A 71 7.34 2.59 9.54
N SER A 72 8.14 2.88 10.58
CA SER A 72 7.85 3.92 11.56
C SER A 72 9.12 4.53 12.17
N ASP A 73 9.16 5.87 12.29
CA ASP A 73 10.14 6.56 13.15
C ASP A 73 9.75 6.52 14.64
N ASN A 74 8.47 6.28 14.94
CA ASN A 74 8.04 6.08 16.31
C ASN A 74 8.55 4.73 16.79
N THR A 75 9.42 4.75 17.80
CA THR A 75 10.08 3.58 18.37
C THR A 75 9.09 2.47 18.77
N GLN A 76 7.96 2.82 19.38
CA GLN A 76 6.98 1.82 19.83
C GLN A 76 6.32 1.08 18.66
N PHE A 77 5.99 1.78 17.59
CA PHE A 77 5.42 1.14 16.40
C PHE A 77 6.47 0.32 15.65
N ALA A 78 7.71 0.80 15.57
CA ALA A 78 8.80 0.05 14.93
C ALA A 78 9.15 -1.23 15.72
N GLU A 79 9.09 -1.18 17.05
CA GLU A 79 9.21 -2.37 17.91
C GLU A 79 8.07 -3.36 17.69
N ALA A 80 6.83 -2.88 17.53
CA ALA A 80 5.68 -3.73 17.23
C ALA A 80 5.82 -4.42 15.86
N GLU A 81 6.26 -3.70 14.83
CA GLU A 81 6.50 -4.28 13.49
C GLU A 81 7.62 -5.33 13.52
N ARG A 82 8.74 -5.04 14.20
CA ARG A 82 9.81 -6.03 14.42
C ARG A 82 9.31 -7.26 15.17
N PHE A 83 8.55 -7.05 16.24
CA PHE A 83 7.97 -8.14 17.02
C PHE A 83 7.16 -9.10 16.15
N TRP A 84 6.32 -8.59 15.24
CA TRP A 84 5.49 -9.46 14.40
C TRP A 84 6.30 -10.33 13.44
N ILE A 85 7.29 -9.76 12.73
CA ILE A 85 8.10 -10.55 11.80
C ILE A 85 8.96 -11.59 12.53
N GLU A 86 9.48 -11.24 13.71
CA GLU A 86 10.24 -12.16 14.58
C GLU A 86 9.35 -13.27 15.15
N GLU A 87 8.11 -12.96 15.55
CA GLU A 87 7.15 -13.94 16.03
C GLU A 87 6.71 -14.90 14.91
N TYR A 88 6.51 -14.39 13.68
CA TYR A 88 6.19 -15.23 12.52
C TYR A 88 7.34 -16.18 12.18
N GLU A 89 8.58 -15.72 12.26
CA GLU A 89 9.76 -16.58 12.08
C GLU A 89 9.86 -17.63 13.19
N ARG A 90 9.72 -17.24 14.46
CA ARG A 90 9.79 -18.14 15.62
C ARG A 90 8.77 -19.27 15.56
N ARG A 91 7.59 -19.00 14.97
CA ARG A 91 6.53 -20.00 14.75
C ARG A 91 6.76 -20.89 13.52
N GLY A 92 7.79 -20.62 12.73
CA GLY A 92 8.06 -21.30 11.46
C GLY A 92 7.06 -20.94 10.36
N TRP A 93 6.34 -19.83 10.49
CA TRP A 93 5.36 -19.38 9.49
C TRP A 93 6.03 -18.61 8.35
N VAL A 94 7.13 -17.92 8.63
CA VAL A 94 7.92 -17.18 7.64
C VAL A 94 9.40 -17.56 7.81
N ASN A 95 10.15 -17.57 6.71
CA ASN A 95 11.61 -17.71 6.74
C ASN A 95 12.24 -16.32 6.55
N VAL A 96 13.01 -15.81 7.52
CA VAL A 96 13.69 -14.51 7.39
C VAL A 96 15.12 -14.73 6.93
N GLY A 97 15.47 -14.13 5.79
CA GLY A 97 16.82 -14.25 5.19
C GLY A 97 17.85 -13.31 5.82
N GLY A 98 17.38 -12.29 6.53
CA GLY A 98 18.21 -11.29 7.18
C GLY A 98 17.64 -9.88 7.04
N ARG A 99 18.49 -8.90 7.35
CA ARG A 99 18.19 -7.47 7.24
C ARG A 99 18.97 -6.86 6.08
N LEU A 100 18.35 -5.91 5.38
CA LEU A 100 18.98 -5.11 4.33
C LEU A 100 18.80 -3.62 4.65
N SER A 101 19.77 -2.81 4.25
CA SER A 101 19.57 -1.38 4.07
C SER A 101 18.63 -1.11 2.88
N VAL A 102 18.12 0.12 2.78
CA VAL A 102 17.33 0.57 1.62
C VAL A 102 18.09 0.34 0.32
N ALA A 103 19.37 0.74 0.26
CA ALA A 103 20.19 0.60 -0.94
C ALA A 103 20.38 -0.88 -1.36
N GLU A 104 20.62 -1.77 -0.39
CA GLU A 104 20.74 -3.21 -0.66
C GLU A 104 19.43 -3.84 -1.11
N ALA A 105 18.29 -3.41 -0.54
CA ALA A 105 16.97 -3.86 -0.97
C ALA A 105 16.66 -3.41 -2.40
N VAL A 106 16.95 -2.16 -2.75
CA VAL A 106 16.80 -1.62 -4.11
C VAL A 106 17.70 -2.36 -5.10
N ALA A 107 18.96 -2.62 -4.74
CA ALA A 107 19.86 -3.40 -5.59
C ALA A 107 19.38 -4.85 -5.78
N LYS A 108 18.82 -5.45 -4.73
CA LYS A 108 18.33 -6.84 -4.75
C LYS A 108 17.05 -7.02 -5.55
N PHE A 109 16.07 -6.14 -5.35
CA PHE A 109 14.72 -6.31 -5.90
C PHE A 109 14.43 -5.39 -7.09
N GLY A 110 15.21 -4.33 -7.29
CA GLY A 110 15.03 -3.40 -8.38
C GLY A 110 15.03 -4.02 -9.79
N PRO A 111 15.89 -5.01 -10.10
CA PRO A 111 15.85 -5.69 -11.39
C PRO A 111 14.54 -6.44 -11.69
N GLU A 112 13.69 -6.68 -10.70
CA GLU A 112 12.37 -7.31 -10.88
C GLU A 112 11.29 -6.30 -11.29
N VAL A 113 11.55 -5.00 -11.13
CA VAL A 113 10.61 -3.91 -11.40
C VAL A 113 10.84 -3.36 -12.80
N ALA A 114 9.76 -3.06 -13.54
CA ALA A 114 9.85 -2.58 -14.92
C ALA A 114 10.38 -1.13 -15.05
N GLY A 115 10.29 -0.34 -13.98
CA GLY A 115 10.66 1.07 -13.93
C GLY A 115 9.86 1.84 -12.89
N PHE A 116 9.85 3.17 -13.00
CA PHE A 116 9.13 4.05 -12.07
C PHE A 116 8.18 5.02 -12.78
N VAL A 117 7.11 5.42 -12.08
CA VAL A 117 6.21 6.50 -12.49
C VAL A 117 6.44 7.70 -11.58
N VAL A 118 6.68 8.87 -12.18
CA VAL A 118 6.98 10.10 -11.46
C VAL A 118 5.70 10.78 -10.98
N ALA A 119 5.69 11.15 -9.72
CA ALA A 119 4.61 11.91 -9.08
C ALA A 119 5.21 13.01 -8.18
N THR A 120 4.36 13.86 -7.59
CA THR A 120 4.81 14.90 -6.64
C THR A 120 3.90 14.97 -5.42
N GLU A 121 4.49 15.20 -4.25
CA GLU A 121 3.74 15.42 -3.01
C GLU A 121 3.00 16.76 -3.01
N ALA A 122 3.43 17.73 -3.84
CA ALA A 122 2.75 19.02 -4.01
C ALA A 122 1.36 18.87 -4.66
N GLU A 123 1.15 17.79 -5.41
CA GLU A 123 -0.10 17.45 -6.10
C GLU A 123 -0.48 16.01 -5.69
N PRO A 124 -1.02 15.78 -4.47
CA PRO A 124 -1.19 14.44 -3.91
C PRO A 124 -1.94 13.44 -4.81
N TRP A 125 -2.87 13.92 -5.64
CA TRP A 125 -3.60 13.10 -6.60
C TRP A 125 -2.71 12.46 -7.68
N THR A 126 -1.54 13.04 -7.96
CA THR A 126 -0.56 12.44 -8.86
C THR A 126 0.02 11.15 -8.29
N ILE A 127 0.17 11.03 -6.96
CA ILE A 127 0.62 9.80 -6.30
C ILE A 127 -0.42 8.69 -6.49
N HIS A 128 -1.70 9.01 -6.34
CA HIS A 128 -2.79 8.06 -6.57
C HIS A 128 -2.81 7.55 -8.02
N ALA A 129 -2.76 8.46 -9.00
CA ALA A 129 -2.72 8.11 -10.42
C ALA A 129 -1.45 7.32 -10.80
N ALA A 130 -0.28 7.77 -10.31
CA ALA A 130 0.98 7.08 -10.51
C ALA A 130 0.96 5.66 -9.93
N THR A 131 0.31 5.46 -8.78
CA THR A 131 0.17 4.14 -8.17
C THR A 131 -0.58 3.17 -9.08
N VAL A 132 -1.68 3.61 -9.71
CA VAL A 132 -2.43 2.78 -10.67
C VAL A 132 -1.57 2.43 -11.88
N ILE A 133 -0.92 3.43 -12.48
CA ILE A 133 -0.08 3.23 -13.67
C ILE A 133 1.10 2.30 -13.36
N ALA A 134 1.83 2.57 -12.27
CA ALA A 134 2.95 1.75 -11.83
C ALA A 134 2.50 0.33 -11.53
N THR A 135 1.38 0.15 -10.83
CA THR A 135 0.84 -1.17 -10.50
C THR A 135 0.58 -1.99 -11.75
N LEU A 136 -0.12 -1.44 -12.75
CA LEU A 136 -0.45 -2.14 -13.99
C LEU A 136 0.76 -2.41 -14.88
N GLN A 137 1.83 -1.61 -14.74
CA GLN A 137 3.07 -1.77 -15.50
C GLN A 137 4.17 -2.51 -14.73
N HIS A 138 3.88 -3.10 -13.57
CA HIS A 138 4.87 -3.75 -12.71
C HIS A 138 6.04 -2.82 -12.31
N GLY A 139 5.71 -1.54 -12.09
CA GLY A 139 6.60 -0.46 -11.67
C GLY A 139 6.47 -0.09 -10.20
N VAL A 140 7.07 1.05 -9.85
CA VAL A 140 7.00 1.69 -8.52
C VAL A 140 6.72 3.19 -8.66
N VAL A 141 6.26 3.84 -7.59
CA VAL A 141 6.02 5.29 -7.59
C VAL A 141 7.27 6.00 -7.08
N ALA A 142 7.68 7.06 -7.77
CA ALA A 142 8.85 7.86 -7.41
C ALA A 142 8.48 9.35 -7.30
N PRO A 143 8.38 9.89 -6.07
CA PRO A 143 8.26 11.34 -5.86
C PRO A 143 9.55 12.08 -6.27
N ASP A 144 9.46 13.39 -6.43
CA ASP A 144 10.47 14.24 -7.09
C ASP A 144 11.94 13.90 -6.76
N SER A 145 12.31 13.82 -5.48
CA SER A 145 13.69 13.53 -5.06
C SER A 145 14.14 12.11 -5.41
N VAL A 146 13.25 11.13 -5.29
CA VAL A 146 13.51 9.72 -5.62
C VAL A 146 13.60 9.54 -7.14
N ALA A 147 12.74 10.20 -7.91
CA ALA A 147 12.78 10.12 -9.37
C ALA A 147 14.13 10.56 -9.95
N GLY A 148 14.72 11.64 -9.42
CA GLY A 148 16.06 12.09 -9.81
C GLY A 148 17.16 11.05 -9.52
N GLN A 149 17.10 10.40 -8.35
CA GLN A 149 18.03 9.33 -7.98
C GLN A 149 17.89 8.10 -8.88
N LEU A 150 16.65 7.66 -9.15
CA LEU A 150 16.38 6.50 -10.01
C LEU A 150 16.85 6.72 -11.45
N ARG A 151 16.60 7.91 -12.03
CA ARG A 151 17.14 8.29 -13.35
C ARG A 151 18.67 8.20 -13.37
N SER A 152 19.32 8.74 -12.34
CA SER A 152 20.78 8.74 -12.23
C SER A 152 21.34 7.32 -12.07
N ALA A 153 20.57 6.42 -11.45
CA ALA A 153 20.87 5.00 -11.32
C ALA A 153 20.50 4.18 -12.58
N GLY A 154 20.02 4.81 -13.66
CA GLY A 154 19.70 4.14 -14.92
C GLY A 154 18.38 3.38 -14.94
N TRP A 155 17.48 3.62 -13.97
CA TRP A 155 16.15 3.02 -14.00
C TRP A 155 15.33 3.61 -15.15
N ARG A 156 14.48 2.77 -15.73
CA ARG A 156 13.53 3.21 -16.76
C ARG A 156 12.43 4.06 -16.15
N GLU A 157 12.21 5.24 -16.71
CA GLU A 157 11.00 6.01 -16.47
C GLU A 157 9.85 5.45 -17.32
N LEU A 158 8.77 5.05 -16.66
CA LEU A 158 7.57 4.50 -17.29
C LEU A 158 6.59 5.60 -17.69
N ASP A 159 6.42 6.61 -16.83
CA ASP A 159 5.56 7.76 -17.07
C ASP A 159 5.89 8.92 -16.10
N ASP A 160 5.49 10.14 -16.43
CA ASP A 160 5.57 11.32 -15.54
C ASP A 160 4.22 12.04 -15.48
N VAL A 161 3.54 11.94 -14.34
CA VAL A 161 2.16 12.40 -14.18
C VAL A 161 2.01 13.77 -13.54
N ARG A 162 3.11 14.45 -13.23
CA ARG A 162 3.09 15.77 -12.60
C ARG A 162 2.48 16.82 -13.53
N GLY A 163 1.70 17.74 -12.98
CA GLY A 163 1.09 18.85 -13.71
C GLY A 163 0.04 18.44 -14.75
N ARG A 164 -0.35 17.16 -14.83
CA ARG A 164 -1.38 16.68 -15.78
C ARG A 164 -2.79 17.12 -15.42
N TRP A 165 -3.04 17.29 -14.12
CA TRP A 165 -4.38 17.57 -13.62
C TRP A 165 -4.36 18.76 -12.66
N PRO A 166 -5.33 19.68 -12.80
CA PRO A 166 -5.45 20.82 -11.90
C PRO A 166 -5.91 20.43 -10.49
N ASP A 167 -6.56 19.27 -10.34
CA ASP A 167 -7.13 18.82 -9.07
C ASP A 167 -7.29 17.30 -8.97
N ALA A 168 -7.68 16.82 -7.79
CA ALA A 168 -7.91 15.41 -7.53
C ALA A 168 -9.08 14.81 -8.32
N LEU A 169 -10.13 15.58 -8.59
CA LEU A 169 -11.33 15.07 -9.27
C LEU A 169 -11.02 14.72 -10.73
N SER A 170 -10.37 15.63 -11.44
CA SER A 170 -9.93 15.43 -12.83
C SER A 170 -8.96 14.26 -12.93
N ALA A 171 -7.99 14.14 -12.03
CA ALA A 171 -7.06 13.01 -11.98
C ALA A 171 -7.76 11.66 -11.77
N TYR A 172 -8.67 11.57 -10.80
CA TYR A 172 -9.37 10.32 -10.51
C TYR A 172 -10.35 9.95 -11.62
N ARG A 173 -11.06 10.91 -12.22
CA ARG A 173 -11.96 10.64 -13.35
C ARG A 173 -11.21 10.03 -14.54
N GLU A 174 -10.09 10.61 -14.93
CA GLU A 174 -9.28 10.08 -16.03
C GLU A 174 -8.69 8.71 -15.67
N THR A 175 -8.19 8.55 -14.45
CA THR A 175 -7.64 7.27 -13.97
C THR A 175 -8.70 6.16 -14.01
N VAL A 176 -9.92 6.43 -13.51
CA VAL A 176 -11.06 5.49 -13.56
C VAL A 176 -11.43 5.18 -15.00
N GLN A 177 -11.63 6.19 -15.84
CA GLN A 177 -12.02 6.03 -17.24
C GLN A 177 -11.04 5.13 -18.00
N LYS A 178 -9.74 5.27 -17.73
CA LYS A 178 -8.69 4.58 -18.48
C LYS A 178 -8.35 3.20 -17.94
N TYR A 179 -8.39 3.01 -16.62
CA TYR A 179 -7.75 1.85 -15.98
C TYR A 179 -8.67 0.97 -15.13
N ARG A 180 -9.92 1.37 -14.86
CA ARG A 180 -10.80 0.61 -13.94
C ARG A 180 -10.94 -0.88 -14.31
N ASP A 181 -11.07 -1.19 -15.60
CA ASP A 181 -11.34 -2.55 -16.08
C ASP A 181 -10.07 -3.41 -16.10
N ALA A 182 -8.89 -2.80 -15.89
CA ALA A 182 -7.60 -3.48 -15.82
C ALA A 182 -7.16 -3.78 -14.38
N LEU A 183 -7.76 -3.15 -13.38
CA LEU A 183 -7.44 -3.38 -11.97
C LEU A 183 -8.09 -4.67 -11.47
N ALA A 184 -7.31 -5.53 -10.82
CA ALA A 184 -7.84 -6.79 -10.30
C ALA A 184 -8.87 -6.59 -9.18
N TYR A 185 -8.71 -5.54 -8.35
CA TYR A 185 -9.59 -5.31 -7.20
C TYR A 185 -10.84 -4.51 -7.56
N PRO A 186 -12.05 -5.07 -7.34
CA PRO A 186 -13.32 -4.43 -7.68
C PRO A 186 -13.77 -3.46 -6.57
N GLY A 187 -12.87 -2.62 -6.07
CA GLY A 187 -13.15 -1.63 -5.03
C GLY A 187 -12.05 -0.56 -4.93
N LEU A 188 -12.23 0.39 -4.01
CA LEU A 188 -11.28 1.49 -3.80
C LEU A 188 -10.63 1.44 -2.42
N ALA A 189 -9.48 2.08 -2.31
CA ALA A 189 -8.87 2.44 -1.03
C ALA A 189 -9.03 3.95 -0.81
N ILE A 190 -9.74 4.35 0.25
CA ILE A 190 -9.76 5.75 0.69
C ILE A 190 -8.50 6.01 1.48
N LEU A 191 -7.48 6.58 0.84
CA LEU A 191 -6.11 6.58 1.36
C LEU A 191 -5.43 7.93 1.13
N ARG A 192 -4.95 8.59 2.18
CA ARG A 192 -4.09 9.77 2.03
C ARG A 192 -2.74 9.36 1.45
N HIS A 193 -2.15 10.21 0.60
CA HIS A 193 -0.79 10.02 0.06
C HIS A 193 0.29 9.70 1.12
N THR A 194 0.11 10.14 2.37
CA THR A 194 1.05 9.94 3.48
C THR A 194 0.83 8.68 4.30
N GLU A 195 -0.23 7.90 4.04
CA GLU A 195 -0.54 6.69 4.80
C GLU A 195 0.35 5.50 4.40
N ASN A 196 0.32 4.44 5.22
CA ASN A 196 1.30 3.35 5.13
C ASN A 196 0.89 2.18 4.23
N LEU A 197 -0.38 2.11 3.78
CA LEU A 197 -1.01 0.95 3.12
C LEU A 197 -0.64 0.76 1.63
N TRP A 198 0.33 1.51 1.09
CA TRP A 198 0.64 1.51 -0.35
C TRP A 198 1.12 0.17 -0.88
N ASP A 199 1.80 -0.62 -0.05
CA ASP A 199 2.22 -1.98 -0.42
C ASP A 199 1.01 -2.88 -0.71
N PHE A 200 -0.02 -2.83 0.13
CA PHE A 200 -1.25 -3.60 -0.06
C PHE A 200 -2.05 -3.11 -1.27
N VAL A 201 -2.15 -1.78 -1.46
CA VAL A 201 -2.81 -1.17 -2.63
C VAL A 201 -2.15 -1.64 -3.93
N VAL A 202 -0.83 -1.62 -4.00
CA VAL A 202 -0.06 -2.06 -5.19
C VAL A 202 -0.11 -3.58 -5.37
N GLN A 203 -0.10 -4.35 -4.28
CA GLN A 203 -0.15 -5.80 -4.34
C GLN A 203 -1.49 -6.30 -4.87
N GLN A 204 -2.60 -5.74 -4.37
CA GLN A 204 -3.96 -6.17 -4.70
C GLN A 204 -4.54 -5.46 -5.94
N GLU A 205 -3.83 -4.45 -6.46
CA GLU A 205 -4.23 -3.64 -7.61
C GLU A 205 -5.54 -2.87 -7.33
N ILE A 206 -5.53 -2.14 -6.22
CA ILE A 206 -6.67 -1.32 -5.74
C ILE A 206 -6.54 0.09 -6.30
N LEU A 207 -7.66 0.69 -6.72
CA LEU A 207 -7.72 2.11 -7.06
C LEU A 207 -7.67 2.96 -5.77
N PRO A 208 -6.63 3.77 -5.53
CA PRO A 208 -6.58 4.60 -4.35
C PRO A 208 -7.17 5.98 -4.67
N VAL A 209 -8.02 6.50 -3.78
CA VAL A 209 -8.64 7.83 -3.91
C VAL A 209 -8.59 8.55 -2.56
N PHE A 210 -8.65 9.88 -2.59
CA PHE A 210 -8.80 10.66 -1.37
C PHE A 210 -9.54 11.96 -1.60
N SER A 211 -10.49 12.25 -0.72
CA SER A 211 -11.09 13.58 -0.56
C SER A 211 -11.54 13.75 0.89
N ARG A 212 -11.89 14.98 1.26
CA ARG A 212 -12.48 15.32 2.58
C ARG A 212 -13.87 15.90 2.35
N PRO A 213 -14.86 15.63 3.22
CA PRO A 213 -16.23 16.14 3.07
C PRO A 213 -16.39 17.66 2.87
N LYS A 214 -15.38 18.46 3.26
CA LYS A 214 -15.40 19.92 3.13
C LYS A 214 -14.54 20.46 2.00
N HIS A 215 -13.95 19.60 1.18
CA HIS A 215 -13.10 20.00 0.06
C HIS A 215 -13.95 20.19 -1.20
N ASP A 216 -13.58 21.12 -2.07
CA ASP A 216 -14.36 21.48 -3.27
C ASP A 216 -14.55 20.30 -4.25
N THR A 217 -13.66 19.30 -4.18
CA THR A 217 -13.74 18.08 -4.98
C THR A 217 -14.58 16.97 -4.36
N TRP A 218 -15.13 17.15 -3.14
CA TRP A 218 -15.83 16.10 -2.39
C TRP A 218 -16.95 15.44 -3.18
N GLU A 219 -17.93 16.22 -3.65
CA GLU A 219 -19.11 15.67 -4.35
C GLU A 219 -18.70 14.83 -5.57
N GLY A 220 -17.72 15.32 -6.34
CA GLY A 220 -17.24 14.59 -7.51
C GLY A 220 -16.49 13.31 -7.15
N VAL A 221 -15.70 13.31 -6.08
CA VAL A 221 -14.97 12.11 -5.62
C VAL A 221 -15.91 11.12 -4.94
N ALA A 222 -16.91 11.58 -4.19
CA ALA A 222 -17.96 10.74 -3.61
C ALA A 222 -18.77 10.04 -4.71
N ALA A 223 -19.11 10.75 -5.80
CA ALA A 223 -19.75 10.12 -6.96
C ALA A 223 -18.89 9.01 -7.59
N ILE A 224 -17.56 9.15 -7.61
CA ILE A 224 -16.64 8.07 -8.03
C ILE A 224 -16.71 6.89 -7.05
N MET A 225 -16.73 7.16 -5.74
CA MET A 225 -16.80 6.12 -4.71
C MET A 225 -18.10 5.32 -4.81
N ASP A 226 -19.24 5.98 -5.06
CA ASP A 226 -20.56 5.35 -5.17
C ASP A 226 -20.71 4.53 -6.48
N SER A 227 -19.97 4.90 -7.52
CA SER A 227 -20.08 4.30 -8.86
C SER A 227 -19.05 3.22 -9.18
N TYR A 228 -17.98 3.08 -8.38
CA TYR A 228 -16.90 2.13 -8.67
C TYR A 228 -17.11 0.79 -7.94
N PRO A 229 -16.84 -0.36 -8.60
CA PRO A 229 -16.33 -0.52 -9.97
C PRO A 229 -17.42 -0.43 -11.05
N GLY A 230 -18.71 -0.39 -10.67
CA GLY A 230 -19.84 -0.24 -11.57
C GLY A 230 -21.11 0.36 -10.95
N GLY A 231 -21.56 1.47 -11.54
CA GLY A 231 -22.80 2.22 -11.24
C GLY A 231 -22.75 3.64 -11.82
N TYR A 232 -23.04 3.83 -13.12
CA TYR A 232 -23.27 5.10 -13.84
C TYR A 232 -22.58 6.40 -13.34
N VAL A 233 -21.61 6.89 -14.13
CA VAL A 233 -21.42 8.34 -14.33
C VAL A 233 -22.03 8.71 -15.66
#